data_AF-A0A0R2NK55-F1
#
_entry.id   AF-A0A0R2NK55-F1
#
_cell.length_a   1.000
_cell.length_b   1.000
_cell.length_c   1.000
_cell.angle_alpha   90.00
_cell.angle_beta   90.00
_cell.angle_gamma   90.00
#
_symmetry.space_group_name_H-M   'P 1'
#
loop_
_entity.id
_entity.type
_entity.pdbx_description
1 polymer ?
#
loop_
_entity_poly.entity_id
_entity_poly.type
_entity_poly.pdbx_seq_one_letter_code
_entity_poly.pdbx_strand_id
1 'polypeptide(L)' 'MSIGRIIGIIFLGLITLGLLAMSIELLISGNFSDHFWIGVIGMFAFGYVTYNVYQTGRKK' A
#
# COMPACT_ATOMS: atom_id res chain seq x y z
N MET A 1 -2.01 -1.02 20.96
CA MET A 1 -2.76 -0.60 19.74
C MET A 1 -4.21 -1.05 19.88
N SER A 2 -5.20 -0.25 19.50
CA SER A 2 -6.60 -0.70 19.48
C SER A 2 -6.81 -1.75 18.38
N ILE A 3 -7.72 -2.69 18.61
CA ILE A 3 -8.06 -3.77 17.67
C ILE A 3 -8.43 -3.22 16.28
N GLY A 4 -9.18 -2.12 16.22
CA GLY A 4 -9.52 -1.47 14.95
C GLY A 4 -8.31 -1.00 14.15
N ARG A 5 -7.21 -0.63 14.82
CA ARG A 5 -5.96 -0.21 14.15
C ARG A 5 -5.22 -1.39 13.52
N ILE A 6 -5.28 -2.55 14.16
CA ILE A 6 -4.68 -3.80 13.66
C ILE A 6 -5.43 -4.25 12.40
N ILE A 7 -6.76 -4.28 12.47
CA ILE A 7 -7.62 -4.62 11.32
C ILE A 7 -7.37 -3.66 10.15
N GLY A 8 -7.25 -2.36 10.43
CA GLY A 8 -6.91 -1.36 9.42
C GLY A 8 -5.58 -1.63 8.73
N ILE A 9 -4.52 -1.97 9.47
CA ILE A 9 -3.20 -2.29 8.89
C ILE A 9 -3.26 -3.55 8.03
N ILE A 10 -3.98 -4.58 8.46
CA ILE A 10 -4.13 -5.83 7.69
C ILE A 10 -4.84 -5.54 6.35
N PHE A 11 -5.94 -4.78 6.39
CA PHE A 11 -6.65 -4.37 5.18
C PHE A 11 -5.76 -3.53 4.26
N LEU A 12 -4.99 -2.60 4.84
CA LEU A 12 -4.07 -1.78 4.06
C LEU A 12 -2.99 -2.63 3.37
N GLY A 13 -2.47 -3.64 4.07
CA GLY A 13 -1.51 -4.59 3.52
C GLY A 13 -2.07 -5.39 2.33
N LEU A 14 -3.32 -5.85 2.44
CA LEU A 14 -4.00 -6.56 1.34
C LEU A 14 -4.16 -5.70 0.09
N ILE A 15 -4.55 -4.43 0.25
CA ILE A 15 -4.68 -3.49 -0.88
C ILE A 15 -3.31 -3.26 -1.53
N THR A 16 -2.25 -3.11 -0.72
CA THR A 16 -0.88 -2.92 -1.21
C THR A 16 -0.40 -4.12 -2.03
N LEU A 17 -0.70 -5.35 -1.58
CA LEU A 17 -0.37 -6.57 -2.33
C LEU A 17 -1.08 -6.65 -3.68
N GLY A 18 -2.35 -6.25 -3.75
CA GLY A 18 -3.10 -6.18 -5.00
C GLY A 18 -2.53 -5.15 -5.97
N LEU A 19 -2.18 -3.96 -5.48
CA LEU A 19 -1.51 -2.92 -6.27
C LEU A 19 -0.15 -3.38 -6.79
N LEU A 20 0.61 -4.09 -5.97
CA LEU A 20 1.91 -4.63 -6.33
C LEU A 20 1.79 -5.71 -7.41
N ALA A 21 0.84 -6.64 -7.27
CA ALA A 21 0.58 -7.66 -8.28
C ALA A 21 0.22 -7.03 -9.64
N MET A 22 -0.71 -6.06 -9.65
CA MET A 22 -1.08 -5.32 -10.86
C MET A 22 0.11 -4.57 -11.47
N SER A 23 0.91 -3.90 -10.64
CA SER A 23 2.09 -3.16 -11.12
C SER A 23 3.14 -4.08 -11.74
N ILE A 24 3.37 -5.26 -11.15
CA ILE A 24 4.29 -6.27 -11.67
C ILE A 24 3.78 -6.85 -12.99
N GLU A 25 2.48 -7.16 -13.09
CA GLU A 25 1.89 -7.68 -14.32
C GLU A 25 2.00 -6.67 -15.48
N LEU A 26 1.74 -5.39 -15.19
CA LEU A 26 1.91 -4.30 -16.16
C LEU A 26 3.39 -4.09 -16.52
N LEU A 27 4.31 -4.26 -15.57
CA LEU A 27 5.75 -4.20 -15.82
C LEU A 27 6.21 -5.33 -16.75
N ILE A 28 5.78 -6.56 -16.50
CA ILE A 28 6.14 -7.75 -17.30
C ILE A 28 5.54 -7.65 -18.70
N SER A 29 4.32 -7.13 -18.84
CA SER A 29 3.68 -6.88 -20.14
C SER A 29 4.27 -5.67 -20.88
N GLY A 30 5.20 -4.91 -20.27
CA GLY A 30 5.81 -3.72 -20.85
C GLY A 30 4.81 -2.56 -21.03
N ASN A 31 3.66 -2.62 -20.36
CA ASN A 31 2.57 -1.66 -20.50
C ASN A 31 2.62 -0.61 -19.39
N PHE A 32 3.37 0.47 -19.65
CA PHE A 32 3.51 1.62 -18.76
C PHE A 32 2.33 2.61 -18.86
N SER A 33 1.11 2.08 -18.94
CA SER A 33 -0.13 2.89 -18.93
C SER A 33 -0.33 3.60 -17.59
N ASP A 34 -1.29 4.53 -17.55
CA ASP A 34 -1.66 5.26 -16.32
C ASP A 34 -1.95 4.32 -15.14
N HIS A 35 -2.45 3.10 -15.39
CA HIS A 35 -2.69 2.10 -14.36
C HIS A 35 -1.40 1.61 -13.68
N PHE A 36 -0.28 1.51 -14.40
CA PHE A 36 1.01 1.15 -13.82
C PHE A 36 1.47 2.23 -12.84
N TRP A 37 1.38 3.50 -13.27
CA TRP A 37 1.76 4.64 -12.44
C TRP A 37 0.84 4.80 -11.22
N ILE A 38 -0.46 4.54 -11.37
CA ILE A 38 -1.41 4.48 -10.24
C ILE A 38 -1.01 3.40 -9.24
N GLY A 39 -0.59 2.22 -9.72
CA GLY A 39 -0.06 1.15 -8.88
C GLY A 39 1.15 1.58 -8.06
N VAL A 40 2.13 2.22 -8.72
CA VAL A 40 3.36 2.73 -8.08
C VAL A 40 3.06 3.83 -7.07
N ILE A 41 2.28 4.86 -7.44
CA ILE A 41 1.91 5.97 -6.55
C ILE A 41 1.08 5.45 -5.37
N GLY A 42 0.18 4.49 -5.62
CA GLY A 42 -0.58 3.81 -4.59
C GLY A 42 0.32 3.16 -3.55
N MET A 43 1.33 2.39 -3.96
CA MET A 43 2.30 1.78 -3.04
C MET A 43 3.04 2.81 -2.17
N PHE A 44 3.46 3.95 -2.74
CA PHE A 44 4.11 5.02 -1.97
C PHE A 44 3.18 5.68 -0.96
N ALA A 45 1.93 5.98 -1.36
CA ALA A 45 0.93 6.56 -0.45
C ALA A 45 0.64 5.60 0.72
N PHE A 46 0.52 4.30 0.43
CA PHE A 46 0.32 3.26 1.45
C PHE A 46 1.50 3.14 2.42
N GLY A 47 2.73 3.19 1.92
CA GLY A 47 3.93 3.19 2.75
C GLY A 47 3.94 4.37 3.73
N TYR A 48 3.61 5.57 3.25
CA TYR A 48 3.53 6.78 4.08
C TYR A 48 2.44 6.71 5.15
N VAL A 49 1.24 6.22 4.80
CA VAL A 49 0.13 6.05 5.74
C VAL A 49 0.50 5.02 6.82
N THR A 50 1.05 3.87 6.40
CA THR A 50 1.47 2.80 7.32
C THR A 50 2.54 3.30 8.31
N TYR A 51 3.51 4.07 7.81
CA TYR A 51 4.54 4.70 8.64
C TYR A 51 3.95 5.67 9.67
N ASN A 52 3.02 6.53 9.28
CA ASN A 52 2.35 7.45 10.21
C ASN A 52 1.54 6.72 11.28
N VAL A 53 0.84 5.65 10.90
CA VAL A 53 0.10 4.79 11.83
C VAL A 53 1.05 4.14 12.84
N TYR A 54 2.19 3.62 12.37
CA TYR A 54 3.23 3.03 13.21
C TYR A 54 3.85 4.04 14.17
N GLN A 55 4.22 5.23 13.69
CA GLN A 55 4.80 6.29 14.52
C GLN A 55 3.84 6.80 15.58
N THR A 56 2.56 6.96 15.24
CA THR A 56 1.52 7.30 16.20
C THR A 56 1.25 6.14 17.18
N GLY A 57 1.62 4.92 16.82
CA GLY A 57 1.62 3.77 17.73
C GLY A 57 2.78 3.77 18.72
N ARG A 58 3.95 4.29 18.35
CA ARG A 58 5.12 4.41 19.25
C ARG A 58 5.07 5.62 20.19
N LYS A 59 4.37 6.69 19.81
CA LYS A 59 4.21 7.91 20.62
C LYS A 59 3.13 7.81 21.71
N LYS A 60 2.40 6.69 21.78
CA LYS A 60 1.45 6.35 22.86
C LYS A 60 1.99 5.17 23.64
#